data_AF-A0A941LPV0-F1
#
_entry.id   AF-A0A941LPV0-F1
#
_cell.length_a   1.000
_cell.length_b   1.000
_cell.length_c   1.000
_cell.angle_alpha   90.00
_cell.angle_beta   90.00
_cell.angle_gamma   90.00
#
_symmetry.space_group_name_H-M   'P 1'
#
loop_
_entity.id
_entity.type
_entity.pdbx_description
1 polymer ?
#
loop_
_entity_poly.entity_id
_entity_poly.type
_entity_poly.pdbx_seq_one_letter_code
_entity_poly.pdbx_strand_id
1 'polypeptide(L)'
;MNWVNWGEFFYIVKRKVGAERATESLRLLEQLPIELVPVDLPLVREAAEIKSAYAVSYADAFCIATARRIGGTVLTSDPEFHAVEHLITVRWLRT
;
A
#
# COMPACT_ATOMS: atom_id res chain seq x y z
N MET A 1 -0.68 -7.34 0.04
CA MET A 1 -1.12 -5.98 -0.40
C MET A 1 -2.63 -5.87 -0.17
N ASN A 2 -3.23 -4.68 0.00
CA ASN A 2 -4.71 -4.57 0.05
C ASN A 2 -5.29 -4.00 -1.26
N TRP A 3 -6.62 -4.00 -1.41
CA TRP A 3 -7.30 -3.52 -2.61
C TRP A 3 -7.16 -2.01 -2.89
N VAL A 4 -6.97 -1.18 -1.86
CA VAL A 4 -6.72 0.26 -2.05
C VAL A 4 -5.36 0.48 -2.69
N ASN A 5 -4.29 -0.16 -2.18
CA ASN A 5 -2.95 -0.06 -2.76
C ASN A 5 -2.87 -0.72 -4.14
N TRP A 6 -3.62 -1.80 -4.38
CA TRP A 6 -3.75 -2.38 -5.73
C TRP A 6 -4.34 -1.36 -6.71
N GLY A 7 -5.40 -0.65 -6.30
CA GLY A 7 -6.05 0.39 -7.12
C GLY A 7 -5.13 1.58 -7.40
N GLU A 8 -4.38 2.02 -6.39
CA GLU A 8 -3.36 3.07 -6.54
C GLU A 8 -2.26 2.66 -7.52
N PHE A 9 -1.73 1.44 -7.40
CA PHE A 9 -0.77 0.89 -8.35
C PHE A 9 -1.33 0.95 -9.78
N PHE A 10 -2.55 0.45 -10.00
CA PHE A 10 -3.17 0.46 -11.33
C PHE A 10 -3.32 1.88 -11.89
N TYR A 11 -3.81 2.81 -11.07
CA TYR A 11 -3.95 4.22 -11.45
C TYR A 11 -2.60 4.83 -11.87
N ILE A 12 -1.55 4.67 -11.05
CA ILE A 12 -0.23 5.23 -11.31
C ILE A 12 0.36 4.66 -12.60
N VAL A 13 0.28 3.34 -12.78
CA VAL A 13 0.79 2.68 -13.99
C VAL A 13 0.04 3.19 -15.22
N LYS A 14 -1.30 3.17 -15.20
CA LYS A 14 -2.11 3.67 -16.32
C LYS A 14 -1.81 5.13 -16.66
N ARG A 15 -1.60 5.97 -15.64
CA ARG A 15 -1.25 7.39 -15.84
C ARG A 15 0.13 7.56 -16.49
N LYS A 16 1.10 6.71 -16.14
CA LYS A 16 2.50 6.82 -16.62
C LYS A 16 2.73 6.20 -17.99
N VAL A 17 2.13 5.05 -18.29
CA VAL A 17 2.46 4.25 -19.48
C VAL A 17 1.28 4.00 -20.43
N GLY A 18 0.10 4.55 -20.14
CA GLY A 18 -1.10 4.37 -20.95
C GLY A 18 -1.84 3.06 -20.68
N ALA A 19 -3.01 2.90 -21.31
CA ALA A 19 -3.94 1.80 -21.00
C ALA A 19 -3.39 0.41 -21.40
N GLU A 20 -2.79 0.26 -22.57
CA GLU A 20 -2.32 -1.03 -23.08
C GLU A 20 -1.20 -1.61 -22.20
N ARG A 21 -0.19 -0.80 -21.86
CA ARG A 21 0.94 -1.22 -21.01
C ARG A 21 0.54 -1.41 -19.54
N ALA A 22 -0.53 -0.75 -19.08
CA ALA A 22 -1.08 -0.97 -17.75
C ALA A 22 -1.70 -2.35 -17.60
N THR A 23 -2.43 -2.83 -18.61
CA THR A 23 -2.99 -4.18 -18.63
C THR A 23 -1.90 -5.25 -18.57
N GLU A 24 -0.80 -5.06 -19.30
CA GLU A 24 0.34 -5.98 -19.23
C GLU A 24 0.99 -5.98 -17.84
N SER A 25 1.19 -4.80 -17.23
CA SER A 25 1.74 -4.66 -15.88
C SER A 25 0.85 -5.33 -14.83
N LEU A 26 -0.47 -5.21 -14.96
CA LEU A 26 -1.43 -5.92 -14.11
C LEU A 26 -1.30 -7.44 -14.25
N ARG A 27 -1.22 -7.93 -15.49
CA ARG A 27 -1.07 -9.37 -15.75
C ARG A 27 0.19 -9.93 -15.10
N LEU A 28 1.28 -9.16 -15.08
CA LEU A 28 2.52 -9.54 -14.39
C LEU A 28 2.33 -9.54 -12.86
N LEU A 29 1.68 -8.52 -12.31
CA LEU A 29 1.38 -8.45 -10.88
C LEU A 29 0.52 -9.64 -10.41
N GLU A 30 -0.49 -10.02 -11.19
CA GLU A 30 -1.39 -11.15 -10.91
C GLU A 30 -0.71 -12.52 -10.98
N GLN A 31 0.44 -12.62 -11.66
CA GLN A 31 1.26 -13.85 -11.69
C GLN A 31 2.20 -13.97 -10.48
N LEU A 32 2.39 -12.89 -9.72
CA LEU A 32 3.17 -12.94 -8.49
C LEU A 32 2.35 -13.62 -7.39
N PRO A 33 2.99 -14.32 -6.44
CA PRO A 33 2.32 -14.91 -5.28
C PRO A 33 1.92 -13.83 -4.26
N ILE A 34 1.11 -12.86 -4.68
CA ILE A 34 0.62 -11.76 -3.85
C ILE A 34 -0.78 -12.10 -3.38
N GLU A 35 -0.94 -12.15 -2.07
CA GLU A 35 -2.26 -12.19 -1.44
C GLU A 35 -2.83 -10.77 -1.31
N LEU A 36 -4.07 -10.60 -1.79
CA LEU A 36 -4.84 -9.37 -1.63
C LEU A 36 -5.70 -9.43 -0.38
N VAL A 37 -5.35 -8.58 0.60
CA VAL A 37 -6.07 -8.43 1.86
C VAL A 37 -7.39 -7.69 1.61
N PRO A 38 -8.55 -8.26 1.98
CA PRO A 38 -9.84 -7.60 1.89
C PRO A 38 -9.89 -6.29 2.68
N VAL A 39 -10.64 -5.32 2.17
CA VAL A 39 -10.88 -4.05 2.86
C VAL A 39 -12.25 -4.12 3.53
N ASP A 40 -12.25 -4.29 4.85
CA ASP A 40 -13.46 -4.29 5.68
C ASP A 40 -13.53 -3.03 6.56
N LEU A 41 -14.68 -2.83 7.21
CA LEU A 41 -14.91 -1.65 8.04
C LEU A 41 -13.85 -1.47 9.16
N PRO A 42 -13.39 -2.53 9.88
CA PRO A 42 -12.29 -2.41 10.82
C PRO A 42 -11.00 -1.83 10.19
N LEU A 43 -10.59 -2.34 9.03
CA LEU A 43 -9.39 -1.83 8.35
C LEU A 43 -9.56 -0.37 7.91
N VAL A 44 -10.74 -0.01 7.41
CA VAL A 44 -11.07 1.37 7.01
C VAL A 44 -10.98 2.31 8.22
N ARG A 45 -11.52 1.90 9.38
CA ARG A 45 -11.45 2.69 10.60
C ARG A 45 -10.00 2.89 11.06
N GLU A 46 -9.21 1.82 11.09
CA GLU A 46 -7.79 1.90 11.49
C GLU A 46 -6.98 2.81 10.55
N ALA A 47 -7.21 2.70 9.23
CA ALA A 47 -6.57 3.59 8.26
C ALA A 47 -6.97 5.07 8.47
N ALA A 48 -8.24 5.35 8.76
CA ALA A 48 -8.70 6.70 9.07
C ALA A 48 -8.04 7.26 10.35
N GLU A 49 -7.96 6.44 11.41
CA GLU A 49 -7.25 6.80 12.64
C GLU A 49 -5.77 7.13 12.37
N ILE A 50 -5.05 6.27 11.65
CA ILE A 50 -3.66 6.51 11.24
C ILE A 50 -3.54 7.81 10.43
N LYS A 51 -4.39 8.03 9.41
CA LYS A 51 -4.35 9.23 8.58
C LYS A 51 -4.58 10.53 9.36
N SER A 52 -5.42 10.47 10.40
CA SER A 52 -5.72 11.60 11.28
C SER A 52 -4.59 11.92 12.26
N ALA A 53 -3.83 10.90 12.68
CA ALA A 53 -2.73 11.05 13.62
C ALA A 53 -1.39 11.36 12.94
N TYR A 54 -1.21 10.94 11.68
CA TYR A 54 0.06 11.04 10.96
C TYR A 54 -0.11 11.70 9.57
N ALA A 55 0.90 12.47 9.17
CA ALA A 55 0.93 13.17 7.89
C ALA A 55 1.35 12.24 6.73
N VAL A 56 0.57 11.18 6.51
CA VAL A 56 0.73 10.23 5.40
C VAL A 56 -0.41 10.36 4.38
N SER A 57 -0.27 9.84 3.17
CA SER A 57 -1.40 9.71 2.24
C SER A 57 -2.46 8.72 2.78
N TYR A 58 -3.69 8.76 2.24
CA TYR A 58 -4.72 7.82 2.69
C TYR A 58 -4.42 6.38 2.25
N ALA A 59 -3.82 6.19 1.08
CA ALA A 59 -3.41 4.88 0.61
C ALA A 59 -2.26 4.30 1.47
N ASP A 60 -1.34 5.15 1.92
CA ASP A 60 -0.30 4.74 2.87
C ASP A 60 -0.87 4.39 4.23
N ALA A 61 -1.89 5.13 4.70
CA ALA A 61 -2.60 4.77 5.92
C ALA A 61 -3.23 3.37 5.84
N PHE A 62 -3.81 2.99 4.69
CA PHE A 62 -4.26 1.61 4.44
C PHE A 62 -3.12 0.61 4.41
N CYS A 63 -1.98 0.97 3.81
CA CYS A 63 -0.78 0.13 3.79
C CYS A 63 -0.29 -0.17 5.22
N ILE A 64 -0.19 0.86 6.07
CA ILE A 64 0.22 0.77 7.47
C ILE A 64 -0.77 -0.08 8.28
N ALA A 65 -2.08 0.20 8.17
CA ALA A 65 -3.12 -0.58 8.85
C ALA A 65 -3.07 -2.06 8.43
N THR A 66 -2.86 -2.33 7.15
CA THR A 66 -2.75 -3.69 6.63
C THR A 66 -1.54 -4.40 7.20
N ALA A 67 -0.38 -3.72 7.27
CA ALA A 67 0.84 -4.26 7.85
C ALA A 67 0.65 -4.61 9.33
N ARG A 68 -0.02 -3.75 10.12
CA ARG A 68 -0.37 -4.05 11.52
C ARG A 68 -1.26 -5.29 11.62
N ARG A 69 -2.31 -5.36 10.81
CA ARG A 69 -3.29 -6.46 10.84
C ARG A 69 -2.68 -7.82 10.55
N ILE A 70 -1.74 -7.91 9.60
CA ILE A 70 -1.15 -9.19 9.19
C ILE A 70 0.22 -9.46 9.84
N GLY A 71 0.71 -8.57 10.71
CA GLY A 71 2.07 -8.65 11.25
C GLY A 71 3.14 -8.54 10.15
N GLY A 72 2.85 -7.78 9.09
CA GLY A 72 3.68 -7.65 7.89
C GLY A 72 4.77 -6.59 8.01
N THR A 73 5.73 -6.65 7.10
CA THR A 73 6.75 -5.61 6.91
C THR A 73 6.39 -4.76 5.69
N VAL A 74 6.36 -3.44 5.85
CA VAL A 74 6.21 -2.52 4.71
C VAL A 74 7.55 -2.36 4.02
N LEU A 75 7.56 -2.54 2.69
CA LEU A 75 8.72 -2.34 1.84
C LEU A 75 8.52 -1.04 1.04
N THR A 76 9.32 -0.01 1.32
CA THR A 76 9.13 1.32 0.69
C THR A 76 10.45 2.10 0.60
N SER A 77 10.49 3.09 -0.29
CA SER A 77 11.52 4.13 -0.33
C SER A 77 10.95 5.52 0.05
N ASP A 78 9.70 5.59 0.49
CA ASP A 78 9.00 6.83 0.80
C ASP A 78 9.36 7.33 2.21
N PRO A 79 10.05 8.48 2.35
CA PRO A 79 10.47 9.01 3.64
C PRO A 79 9.31 9.36 4.58
N GLU A 80 8.07 9.50 4.09
CA GLU A 80 6.89 9.71 4.96
C GLU A 80 6.74 8.57 5.99
N PHE A 81 7.23 7.37 5.68
CA PHE A 81 7.15 6.22 6.58
C PHE A 81 8.04 6.32 7.83
N HIS A 82 9.01 7.25 7.88
CA HIS A 82 9.77 7.52 9.10
C HIS A 82 8.87 7.91 10.28
N ALA A 83 7.75 8.60 10.01
CA ALA A 83 6.82 9.03 11.04
C ALA A 83 6.03 7.89 11.71
N VAL A 84 6.10 6.66 11.17
CA VAL A 84 5.29 5.52 11.61
C VAL A 84 6.12 4.25 11.87
N GLU A 85 7.46 4.34 11.88
CA GLU A 85 8.34 3.18 12.15
C GLU A 85 8.13 2.59 13.55
N HIS A 86 7.55 3.33 14.49
CA HIS A 86 7.17 2.80 15.81
C HIS A 86 5.87 1.99 15.79
N LEU A 87 5.06 2.06 14.72
CA LEU A 87 3.80 1.35 14.58
C LEU A 87 3.95 0.02 13.82
N ILE A 88 4.92 -0.05 12.91
CA ILE A 88 5.09 -1.13 11.94
C ILE A 88 6.56 -1.40 11.66
N THR A 89 6.88 -2.60 11.19
CA THR A 89 8.22 -2.86 10.65
C THR A 89 8.32 -2.30 9.24
N VAL A 90 9.32 -1.45 9.01
CA VAL A 90 9.64 -0.90 7.69
C VAL A 90 10.97 -1.46 7.21
N ARG A 91 10.99 -1.95 5.98
CA ARG A 91 12.21 -2.30 5.25
C ARG A 91 12.40 -1.26 4.15
N TRP A 92 13.47 -0.50 4.26
CA TRP A 92 13.81 0.53 3.29
C TRP A 92 14.41 -0.09 2.02
N LEU A 93 13.82 0.25 0.87
CA LEU A 93 14.37 -0.09 -0.43
C LEU A 93 15.61 0.77 -0.70
N ARG A 94 16.72 0.11 -1.02
CA ARG A 94 17.91 0.79 -1.54
C ARG A 94 17.68 1.05 -3.02
N THR A 95 17.29 2.27 -3.35
CA THR A 95 17.32 2.81 -4.72
C THR A 95 18.63 3.54 -4.97
#